data_AF-A0A6G0LW71-F1
#
_entry.id   AF-A0A6G0LW71-F1
#
_cell.length_a   1.000
_cell.length_b   1.000
_cell.length_c   1.000
_cell.angle_alpha   90.00
_cell.angle_beta   90.00
_cell.angle_gamma   90.00
#
_symmetry.space_group_name_H-M   'P 1'
#
loop_
_entity.id
_entity.type
_entity.pdbx_description
1 polymer ?
#
loop_
_entity_poly.entity_id
_entity_poly.type
_entity_poly.pdbx_seq_one_letter_code
_entity_poly.pdbx_strand_id
1 'polypeptide(L)'
;MTDSSEESLPSETVLEVDESSAFSTPTKQQGEAQQARKNFTAGDDLILLRAASTVKPWEAPYGTANGVMKCFDQIARMCSDTPTFVKDKPGTSLRTRFDKLVKQFREAERASRRASGTSEEYEERDVLLQDIVQRMDGWKSLREEEKQYERAKRDGIEALGALMRRLAMGELEDEIHADSQSGDEDVDPDRVFPATEASSPSSGQKRGVLSTKGRSRKTTKSEKMHAVT
;
A
#
# COMPACT_ATOMS: atom_id res chain seq x y z
N MET A 1 7.80 -75.83 -9.47
CA MET A 1 6.54 -75.86 -8.71
C MET A 1 6.81 -76.65 -7.45
N THR A 2 7.04 -75.94 -6.35
CA THR A 2 7.30 -76.42 -4.98
C THR A 2 6.65 -75.35 -4.10
N ASP A 3 5.44 -75.58 -3.58
CA ASP A 3 5.13 -76.29 -2.33
C ASP A 3 5.31 -75.40 -1.09
N SER A 4 4.20 -75.07 -0.41
CA SER A 4 4.08 -75.00 1.06
C SER A 4 2.75 -74.36 1.50
N SER A 5 1.84 -75.25 1.90
CA SER A 5 1.20 -75.37 3.23
C SER A 5 0.44 -74.19 3.88
N GLU A 6 -0.88 -74.39 3.89
CA GLU A 6 -1.83 -74.46 5.03
C GLU A 6 -1.51 -73.87 6.41
N GLU A 7 -2.50 -73.11 6.88
CA GLU A 7 -3.25 -73.19 8.16
C GLU A 7 -2.57 -72.84 9.50
N SER A 8 -3.28 -71.98 10.25
CA SER A 8 -3.66 -72.16 11.68
C SER A 8 -3.39 -70.94 12.57
N LEU A 9 -4.48 -70.34 13.06
CA LEU A 9 -4.54 -69.54 14.29
C LEU A 9 -5.07 -70.46 15.40
N PRO A 10 -4.66 -70.32 16.68
CA PRO A 10 -5.42 -69.42 17.57
C PRO A 10 -4.65 -68.78 18.76
N SER A 11 -5.24 -67.67 19.23
CA SER A 11 -5.53 -67.19 20.61
C SER A 11 -4.53 -67.26 21.78
N GLU A 12 -4.65 -66.19 22.59
CA GLU A 12 -4.46 -66.06 24.05
C GLU A 12 -3.05 -66.04 24.65
N THR A 13 -2.68 -64.88 25.20
CA THR A 13 -2.00 -64.79 26.49
C THR A 13 -2.59 -63.66 27.35
N VAL A 14 -2.64 -63.96 28.65
CA VAL A 14 -3.35 -63.33 29.77
C VAL A 14 -2.32 -62.58 30.64
N LEU A 15 -2.81 -61.75 31.59
CA LEU A 15 -2.18 -61.25 32.84
C LEU A 15 -1.52 -59.85 32.72
N GLU A 16 -1.63 -58.90 33.66
CA GLU A 16 -2.14 -58.91 35.03
C GLU A 16 -2.47 -57.48 35.52
N VAL A 17 -3.15 -57.45 36.65
CA VAL A 17 -3.79 -56.39 37.45
C VAL A 17 -2.77 -55.46 38.15
N ASP A 18 -3.10 -54.18 38.35
CA ASP A 18 -2.85 -53.52 39.64
C ASP A 18 -3.98 -52.54 39.99
N GLU A 19 -4.41 -52.64 41.24
CA GLU A 19 -5.63 -52.09 41.81
C GLU A 19 -5.29 -50.94 42.77
N SER A 20 -6.12 -49.89 42.73
CA SER A 20 -6.44 -48.94 43.82
C SER A 20 -5.40 -47.92 44.29
N SER A 21 -5.77 -46.63 44.18
CA SER A 21 -6.00 -45.81 45.37
C SER A 21 -6.76 -44.52 45.03
N ALA A 22 -7.80 -44.27 45.81
CA ALA A 22 -8.80 -43.24 45.61
C ALA A 22 -8.32 -41.84 46.00
N PHE A 23 -8.67 -40.83 45.20
CA PHE A 23 -9.03 -39.51 45.71
C PHE A 23 -10.17 -38.93 44.86
N SER A 24 -11.39 -39.25 45.27
CA SER A 24 -12.58 -38.50 44.87
C SER A 24 -12.71 -37.29 45.79
N THR A 25 -12.67 -36.08 45.24
CA THR A 25 -13.50 -34.99 45.76
C THR A 25 -14.24 -34.30 44.60
N PRO A 26 -15.55 -34.03 44.76
CA PRO A 26 -16.40 -33.52 43.70
C PRO A 26 -16.45 -32.00 43.77
N THR A 27 -16.40 -31.29 42.63
CA THR A 27 -16.87 -29.90 42.58
C THR A 27 -17.52 -29.59 41.23
N LYS A 28 -18.85 -29.66 41.28
CA LYS A 28 -19.83 -28.75 40.68
C LYS A 28 -19.82 -28.60 39.16
N GLN A 29 -20.75 -29.34 38.55
CA GLN A 29 -21.44 -28.94 37.34
C GLN A 29 -21.91 -27.48 37.44
N GLN A 30 -21.51 -26.65 36.48
CA GLN A 30 -22.38 -25.63 35.93
C GLN A 30 -22.39 -25.83 34.42
N GLY A 31 -23.52 -26.35 33.95
CA GLY A 31 -23.88 -26.32 32.54
C GLY A 31 -24.17 -24.89 32.15
N GLU A 32 -23.18 -24.26 31.53
CA GLU A 32 -23.45 -23.48 30.35
C GLU A 32 -22.83 -24.29 29.22
N ALA A 33 -23.62 -24.65 28.21
CA ALA A 33 -23.05 -25.11 26.96
C ALA A 33 -22.14 -23.98 26.48
N GLN A 34 -20.85 -24.06 26.79
CA GLN A 34 -19.82 -23.25 26.15
C GLN A 34 -19.94 -23.62 24.68
N GLN A 35 -20.74 -22.83 23.97
CA GLN A 35 -21.00 -23.01 22.57
C GLN A 35 -19.62 -22.95 21.92
N ALA A 36 -19.11 -24.11 21.52
CA ALA A 36 -17.75 -24.23 21.01
C ALA A 36 -17.57 -23.13 19.97
N ARG A 37 -16.61 -22.23 20.19
CA ARG A 37 -16.42 -21.06 19.33
C ARG A 37 -16.21 -21.57 17.92
N LYS A 38 -17.21 -21.36 17.05
CA LYS A 38 -17.12 -21.78 15.66
C LYS A 38 -15.99 -20.98 15.00
N ASN A 39 -15.08 -21.71 14.36
CA ASN A 39 -13.95 -21.14 13.64
C ASN A 39 -14.40 -20.68 12.26
N PHE A 40 -13.64 -19.77 11.65
CA PHE A 40 -13.85 -19.36 10.27
C PHE A 40 -13.52 -20.52 9.33
N THR A 41 -14.44 -20.79 8.41
CA THR A 41 -14.28 -21.74 7.31
C THR A 41 -13.87 -21.02 6.02
N ALA A 42 -13.46 -21.77 5.00
CA ALA A 42 -13.17 -21.19 3.68
C ALA A 42 -14.39 -20.48 3.06
N GLY A 43 -15.61 -20.99 3.31
CA GLY A 43 -16.84 -20.33 2.88
C GLY A 43 -17.08 -19.00 3.59
N ASP A 44 -16.79 -18.92 4.89
CA ASP A 44 -16.85 -17.66 5.64
C ASP A 44 -15.85 -16.63 5.10
N ASP A 45 -14.65 -17.09 4.71
CA ASP A 45 -13.62 -16.22 4.13
C ASP A 45 -14.09 -15.60 2.81
N LEU A 46 -14.77 -16.36 1.94
CA LEU A 46 -15.35 -15.82 0.71
C LEU A 46 -16.40 -14.73 0.99
N ILE A 47 -17.30 -14.97 1.95
CA ILE A 47 -18.34 -14.00 2.34
C ILE A 47 -17.67 -12.72 2.88
N LEU A 48 -16.67 -12.89 3.76
CA LEU A 48 -15.89 -11.79 4.32
C LEU A 48 -15.18 -10.97 3.23
N LEU A 49 -14.52 -11.63 2.28
CA LEU A 49 -13.78 -10.97 1.20
C LEU A 49 -14.71 -10.22 0.24
N ARG A 50 -15.87 -10.78 -0.11
CA ARG A 50 -16.89 -10.09 -0.92
C ARG A 50 -17.44 -8.85 -0.21
N ALA A 51 -17.74 -8.95 1.08
CA ALA A 51 -18.16 -7.81 1.88
C ALA A 51 -17.06 -6.74 1.99
N ALA A 52 -15.80 -7.14 2.21
CA ALA A 52 -14.67 -6.22 2.25
C ALA A 52 -14.41 -5.53 0.90
N SER A 53 -14.56 -6.25 -0.23
CA SER A 53 -14.47 -5.67 -1.57
C SER A 53 -15.53 -4.60 -1.81
N THR A 54 -16.73 -4.77 -1.25
CA THR A 54 -17.82 -3.80 -1.35
C THR A 54 -17.55 -2.56 -0.48
N VAL A 55 -17.19 -2.77 0.78
CA VAL A 55 -17.03 -1.69 1.78
C VAL A 55 -15.70 -0.93 1.64
N LYS A 56 -14.66 -1.57 1.09
CA LYS A 56 -13.32 -1.02 0.88
C LYS A 56 -12.71 -0.40 2.15
N PRO A 57 -12.48 -1.19 3.21
CA PRO A 57 -12.02 -0.67 4.50
C PRO A 57 -10.67 0.06 4.46
N TRP A 58 -9.85 -0.13 3.41
CA TRP A 58 -8.59 0.59 3.20
C TRP A 58 -8.76 2.05 2.74
N GLU A 59 -9.94 2.43 2.25
CA GLU A 59 -10.27 3.80 1.86
C GLU A 59 -10.75 4.63 3.06
N ALA A 60 -10.92 4.01 4.23
CA ALA A 60 -11.49 4.66 5.39
C ALA A 60 -10.61 5.82 5.92
N PRO A 61 -11.18 6.99 6.23
CA PRO A 61 -10.45 8.13 6.75
C PRO A 61 -9.92 7.88 8.16
N TYR A 62 -8.62 8.13 8.35
CA TYR A 62 -7.93 7.95 9.63
C TYR A 62 -8.36 9.00 10.65
N GLY A 63 -8.50 8.60 11.92
CA GLY A 63 -8.81 9.52 13.02
C GLY A 63 -10.23 10.11 13.02
N THR A 64 -11.13 9.56 12.21
CA THR A 64 -12.53 10.03 12.13
C THR A 64 -13.51 9.03 12.70
N ALA A 65 -14.75 9.47 12.93
CA ALA A 65 -15.86 8.61 13.35
C ALA A 65 -16.18 7.49 12.35
N ASN A 66 -15.80 7.64 11.07
CA ASN A 66 -15.98 6.67 9.99
C ASN A 66 -14.70 5.88 9.68
N GLY A 67 -13.84 5.68 10.68
CA GLY A 67 -12.59 4.95 10.50
C GLY A 67 -12.77 3.47 10.21
N VAL A 68 -11.64 2.79 9.97
CA VAL A 68 -11.56 1.36 9.58
C VAL A 68 -12.45 0.44 10.42
N MET A 69 -12.57 0.67 11.73
CA MET A 69 -13.42 -0.19 12.57
C MET A 69 -14.90 -0.08 12.26
N LYS A 70 -15.41 1.11 11.88
CA LYS A 70 -16.80 1.24 11.42
C LYS A 70 -17.04 0.49 10.11
N CYS A 71 -16.06 0.48 9.21
CA CYS A 71 -16.12 -0.36 8.02
C CYS A 71 -16.23 -1.84 8.39
N PHE A 72 -15.47 -2.30 9.38
CA PHE A 72 -15.56 -3.69 9.84
C PHE A 72 -16.83 -4.02 10.61
N ASP A 73 -17.41 -3.05 11.34
CA ASP A 73 -18.76 -3.20 11.92
C ASP A 73 -19.82 -3.32 10.82
N GLN A 74 -19.70 -2.53 9.74
CA GLN A 74 -20.55 -2.64 8.56
C GLN A 74 -20.39 -4.00 7.87
N ILE A 75 -19.15 -4.46 7.67
CA ILE A 75 -18.84 -5.78 7.11
C ILE A 75 -19.45 -6.87 7.98
N ALA A 76 -19.39 -6.76 9.31
CA ALA A 76 -19.99 -7.74 10.21
C ALA A 76 -21.51 -7.85 10.02
N ARG A 77 -22.20 -6.71 9.86
CA ARG A 77 -23.63 -6.70 9.53
C ARG A 77 -23.93 -7.38 8.18
N MET A 78 -23.17 -7.05 7.13
CA MET A 78 -23.35 -7.67 5.82
C MET A 78 -23.09 -9.18 5.84
N CYS A 79 -22.11 -9.64 6.61
CA CYS A 79 -21.83 -11.07 6.75
C CYS A 79 -22.92 -11.78 7.56
N SER A 80 -23.46 -11.16 8.61
CA SER A 80 -24.53 -11.74 9.43
C SER A 80 -25.86 -11.92 8.68
N ASP A 81 -26.09 -11.14 7.63
CA ASP A 81 -27.26 -11.30 6.76
C ASP A 81 -27.20 -12.59 5.92
N THR A 82 -26.03 -13.23 5.83
CA THR A 82 -25.83 -14.49 5.10
C THR A 82 -26.03 -15.68 6.04
N PRO A 83 -27.03 -16.56 5.82
CA PRO A 83 -27.39 -17.63 6.76
C PRO A 83 -26.28 -18.67 7.01
N THR A 84 -25.38 -18.84 6.05
CA THR A 84 -24.26 -19.79 6.12
C THR A 84 -23.05 -19.23 6.87
N PHE A 85 -23.03 -17.94 7.17
CA PHE A 85 -21.90 -17.29 7.83
C PHE A 85 -21.84 -17.62 9.32
N VAL A 86 -20.62 -17.69 9.85
CA VAL A 86 -20.38 -17.86 11.28
C VAL A 86 -21.04 -16.75 12.12
N LYS A 87 -21.92 -17.16 13.04
CA LYS A 87 -22.70 -16.22 13.87
C LYS A 87 -21.84 -15.46 14.88
N ASP A 88 -22.35 -14.28 15.27
CA ASP A 88 -21.89 -13.47 16.40
C ASP A 88 -20.41 -13.07 16.36
N LYS A 89 -19.85 -12.83 15.16
CA LYS A 89 -18.50 -12.30 15.00
C LYS A 89 -18.49 -10.78 14.97
N PRO A 90 -17.85 -10.10 15.94
CA PRO A 90 -17.71 -8.65 15.91
C PRO A 90 -16.73 -8.21 14.81
N GLY A 91 -16.84 -6.94 14.37
CA GLY A 91 -15.97 -6.37 13.34
C GLY A 91 -14.48 -6.55 13.63
N THR A 92 -14.05 -6.48 14.90
CA THR A 92 -12.65 -6.72 15.31
C THR A 92 -12.15 -8.12 14.96
N SER A 93 -13.01 -9.14 15.08
CA SER A 93 -12.68 -10.51 14.70
C SER A 93 -12.54 -10.66 13.17
N LEU A 94 -13.43 -10.00 12.42
CA LEU A 94 -13.38 -10.00 10.95
C LEU A 94 -12.16 -9.26 10.42
N ARG A 95 -11.80 -8.11 11.02
CA ARG A 95 -10.57 -7.41 10.70
C ARG A 95 -9.34 -8.30 10.90
N THR A 96 -9.26 -8.95 12.06
CA THR A 96 -8.15 -9.87 12.36
C THR A 96 -8.07 -11.01 11.35
N ARG A 97 -9.22 -11.57 10.94
CA ARG A 97 -9.28 -12.64 9.93
C ARG A 97 -8.86 -12.12 8.54
N PHE A 98 -9.38 -10.96 8.13
CA PHE A 98 -9.03 -10.31 6.88
C PHE A 98 -7.53 -10.00 6.78
N ASP A 99 -6.95 -9.39 7.82
CA ASP A 99 -5.52 -9.07 7.86
C ASP A 99 -4.65 -10.34 7.76
N LYS A 100 -5.09 -11.44 8.37
CA LYS A 100 -4.42 -12.75 8.24
C LYS A 100 -4.49 -13.28 6.81
N LEU A 101 -5.66 -13.25 6.15
CA LEU A 101 -5.83 -13.70 4.77
C LEU A 101 -4.94 -12.91 3.81
N VAL A 102 -4.94 -11.57 3.92
CA VAL A 102 -4.09 -10.70 3.10
C VAL A 102 -2.60 -10.99 3.33
N LYS A 103 -2.19 -11.20 4.58
CA LYS A 103 -0.80 -11.53 4.92
C LYS A 103 -0.39 -12.88 4.31
N GLN A 104 -1.20 -13.92 4.50
CA GLN A 104 -0.94 -15.26 3.97
C GLN A 104 -0.86 -15.25 2.44
N PHE A 105 -1.76 -14.53 1.76
CA PHE A 105 -1.75 -14.37 0.31
C PHE A 105 -0.44 -13.72 -0.18
N ARG A 106 -0.02 -12.61 0.46
CA ARG A 106 1.24 -11.94 0.11
C ARG A 106 2.47 -12.80 0.37
N GLU A 107 2.44 -13.66 1.39
CA GLU A 107 3.51 -14.63 1.68
C GLU A 107 3.57 -15.73 0.63
N ALA A 108 2.41 -16.29 0.26
CA ALA A 108 2.26 -17.30 -0.78
C ALA A 108 2.69 -16.77 -2.16
N GLU A 109 2.27 -15.57 -2.57
CA GLU A 109 2.72 -14.95 -3.82
C GLU A 109 4.25 -14.78 -3.85
N ARG A 110 4.85 -14.38 -2.72
CA ARG A 110 6.31 -14.21 -2.63
C ARG A 110 7.04 -15.54 -2.66
N ALA A 111 6.46 -16.60 -2.10
CA ALA A 111 7.01 -17.95 -2.15
C ALA A 111 6.89 -18.54 -3.57
N SER A 112 5.74 -18.41 -4.20
CA SER A 112 5.47 -18.84 -5.59
C SER A 112 6.38 -18.12 -6.59
N ARG A 113 6.57 -16.80 -6.48
CA ARG A 113 7.54 -16.06 -7.32
C ARG A 113 8.99 -16.54 -7.19
N ARG A 114 9.34 -17.19 -6.08
CA ARG A 114 10.68 -17.79 -5.87
C ARG A 114 10.77 -19.23 -6.36
N ALA A 115 9.64 -19.91 -6.51
CA ALA A 115 9.54 -21.28 -6.99
C ALA A 115 8.70 -21.29 -8.27
N SER A 116 9.30 -20.94 -9.41
CA SER A 116 8.57 -20.95 -10.68
C SER A 116 8.20 -22.39 -11.07
N GLY A 117 6.90 -22.68 -11.07
CA GLY A 117 6.31 -23.94 -11.51
C GLY A 117 4.81 -23.93 -11.24
N THR A 118 4.01 -23.97 -12.30
CA THR A 118 2.56 -23.74 -12.38
C THR A 118 1.69 -24.60 -11.45
N SER A 119 0.59 -24.01 -10.99
CA SER A 119 -0.69 -24.69 -10.76
C SER A 119 -1.81 -23.70 -11.08
N GLU A 120 -2.43 -23.89 -12.24
CA GLU A 120 -3.69 -23.26 -12.65
C GLU A 120 -4.82 -23.83 -11.79
N GLU A 121 -4.98 -23.30 -10.58
CA GLU A 121 -6.24 -23.48 -9.85
C GLU A 121 -6.36 -22.29 -8.90
N TYR A 122 -6.80 -21.17 -9.47
CA TYR A 122 -7.26 -20.05 -8.68
C TYR A 122 -8.54 -20.51 -7.96
N GLU A 123 -8.40 -20.88 -6.68
CA GLU A 123 -9.52 -20.86 -5.77
C GLU A 123 -10.14 -19.45 -5.85
N GLU A 124 -11.47 -19.33 -5.97
CA GLU A 124 -12.17 -18.04 -6.08
C GLU A 124 -11.70 -17.01 -5.03
N ARG A 125 -11.32 -17.51 -3.85
CA ARG A 125 -10.73 -16.74 -2.75
C ARG A 125 -9.46 -16.00 -3.17
N ASP A 126 -8.58 -16.65 -3.91
CA ASP A 126 -7.28 -16.11 -4.30
C ASP A 126 -7.43 -15.04 -5.39
N VAL A 127 -8.38 -15.20 -6.32
CA VAL A 127 -8.75 -14.14 -7.27
C VAL A 127 -9.25 -12.90 -6.54
N LEU A 128 -10.16 -13.08 -5.58
CA LEU A 128 -10.68 -11.97 -4.77
C LEU A 128 -9.58 -11.31 -3.95
N LEU A 129 -8.68 -12.08 -3.35
CA LEU A 129 -7.55 -11.55 -2.60
C LEU A 129 -6.58 -10.78 -3.49
N GLN A 130 -6.29 -11.26 -4.68
CA GLN A 130 -5.46 -10.56 -5.66
C GLN A 130 -6.05 -9.19 -6.01
N ASP A 131 -7.33 -9.14 -6.37
CA ASP A 131 -8.04 -7.90 -6.71
C ASP A 131 -8.11 -6.93 -5.52
N ILE A 132 -8.39 -7.42 -4.31
CA ILE A 132 -8.39 -6.60 -3.09
C ILE A 132 -6.99 -6.03 -2.81
N VAL A 133 -5.94 -6.86 -2.87
CA VAL A 133 -4.56 -6.43 -2.62
C VAL A 133 -4.11 -5.39 -3.63
N GLN A 134 -4.43 -5.59 -4.92
CA GLN A 134 -4.14 -4.62 -5.98
C GLN A 134 -4.80 -3.26 -5.70
N ARG A 135 -6.08 -3.25 -5.31
CA ARG A 135 -6.79 -2.01 -4.93
C ARG A 135 -6.21 -1.36 -3.69
N MET A 136 -5.86 -2.14 -2.67
CA MET A 136 -5.22 -1.64 -1.45
C MET A 136 -3.88 -0.95 -1.75
N ASP A 137 -3.04 -1.56 -2.58
CA ASP A 137 -1.73 -1.02 -2.92
C ASP A 137 -1.86 0.20 -3.85
N GLY A 138 -2.77 0.16 -4.83
CA GLY A 138 -3.09 1.32 -5.66
C GLY A 138 -3.57 2.53 -4.84
N TRP A 139 -4.46 2.31 -3.87
CA TRP A 139 -4.93 3.36 -2.97
C TRP A 139 -3.81 3.94 -2.09
N LYS A 140 -2.91 3.09 -1.58
CA LYS A 140 -1.75 3.54 -0.81
C LYS A 140 -0.81 4.39 -1.65
N SER A 141 -0.51 3.96 -2.88
CA SER A 141 0.35 4.72 -3.80
C SER A 141 -0.23 6.09 -4.13
N LEU A 142 -1.54 6.16 -4.41
CA LEU A 142 -2.23 7.42 -4.68
C LEU A 142 -2.11 8.41 -3.50
N ARG A 143 -2.32 7.91 -2.28
CA ARG A 143 -2.20 8.72 -1.05
C ARG A 143 -0.76 9.14 -0.75
N GLU A 144 0.21 8.28 -1.06
CA GLU A 144 1.64 8.59 -0.92
C GLU A 144 2.04 9.71 -1.90
N GLU A 145 1.62 9.60 -3.16
CA GLU A 145 1.88 10.58 -4.21
C GLU A 145 1.28 11.95 -3.87
N GLU A 146 0.01 11.99 -3.43
CA GLU A 146 -0.65 13.23 -2.97
C GLU A 146 0.13 13.88 -1.82
N LYS A 147 0.54 13.08 -0.83
CA LYS A 147 1.33 13.56 0.31
C LYS A 147 2.71 14.07 -0.11
N GLN A 148 3.36 13.40 -1.08
CA GLN A 148 4.65 13.81 -1.60
C GLN A 148 4.55 15.13 -2.37
N TYR A 149 3.48 15.30 -3.17
CA TYR A 149 3.21 16.55 -3.88
C TYR A 149 3.04 17.73 -2.91
N GLU A 150 2.22 17.56 -1.86
CA GLU A 150 2.02 18.61 -0.86
C GLU A 150 3.30 18.91 -0.06
N ARG A 151 4.12 17.89 0.23
CA ARG A 151 5.43 18.10 0.83
C ARG A 151 6.35 18.90 -0.08
N ALA A 152 6.48 18.52 -1.35
CA ALA A 152 7.33 19.21 -2.31
C ALA A 152 6.92 20.69 -2.48
N LYS A 153 5.61 20.97 -2.48
CA LYS A 153 5.09 22.33 -2.51
C LYS A 153 5.47 23.12 -1.26
N ARG A 154 5.34 22.53 -0.07
CA ARG A 154 5.75 23.16 1.19
C ARG A 154 7.25 23.42 1.20
N ASP A 155 8.06 22.44 0.83
CA ASP A 155 9.52 22.54 0.80
C ASP A 155 9.97 23.63 -0.19
N GLY A 156 9.30 23.76 -1.34
CA GLY A 156 9.55 24.84 -2.30
C GLY A 156 9.27 26.24 -1.73
N ILE A 157 8.19 26.39 -0.94
CA ILE A 157 7.88 27.66 -0.25
C ILE A 157 8.96 27.96 0.81
N GLU A 158 9.40 26.96 1.55
CA GLU A 158 10.43 27.12 2.58
C GLU A 158 11.80 27.45 1.97
N ALA A 159 12.17 26.79 0.88
CA ALA A 159 13.40 27.06 0.13
C ALA A 159 13.40 28.49 -0.45
N LEU A 160 12.29 28.91 -1.07
CA LEU A 160 12.14 30.28 -1.55
C LEU A 160 12.22 31.30 -0.39
N GLY A 161 11.58 31.00 0.74
CA GLY A 161 11.66 31.82 1.95
C GLY A 161 13.08 31.95 2.49
N ALA A 162 13.85 30.86 2.49
CA ALA A 162 15.25 30.86 2.92
C ALA A 162 16.13 31.72 2.00
N LEU A 163 15.95 31.59 0.68
CA LEU A 163 16.66 32.42 -0.29
C LEU A 163 16.39 33.91 -0.08
N MET A 164 15.11 34.30 0.12
CA MET A 164 14.76 35.70 0.38
C MET A 164 15.43 36.25 1.64
N ARG A 165 15.54 35.44 2.71
CA ARG A 165 16.25 35.86 3.93
C ARG A 165 17.75 36.06 3.68
N ARG A 166 18.40 35.13 2.96
CA ARG A 166 19.82 35.27 2.58
C ARG A 166 20.07 36.55 1.78
N LEU A 167 19.24 36.80 0.77
CA LEU A 167 19.32 38.02 -0.06
C LEU A 167 19.13 39.29 0.78
N ALA A 168 18.19 39.30 1.71
CA ALA A 168 17.96 40.44 2.59
C ALA A 168 19.12 40.70 3.58
N MET A 169 19.91 39.66 3.91
CA MET A 169 21.07 39.77 4.79
C MET A 169 22.38 40.07 4.03
N GLY A 170 22.35 40.23 2.71
CA GLY A 170 23.55 40.51 1.90
C GLY A 170 24.51 39.33 1.78
N GLU A 171 24.10 38.11 2.14
CA GLU A 171 24.98 36.92 2.18
C GLU A 171 25.31 36.31 0.80
N LEU A 172 24.84 36.88 -0.31
CA LEU A 172 24.96 36.29 -1.65
C LEU A 172 25.91 37.08 -2.58
N GLU A 173 26.84 37.84 -2.04
CA GLU A 173 27.79 38.63 -2.84
C GLU A 173 29.02 37.81 -3.32
N ASP A 174 29.27 36.61 -2.77
CA ASP A 174 30.53 35.87 -3.00
C ASP A 174 30.48 34.70 -4.01
N GLU A 175 29.31 34.23 -4.47
CA GLU A 175 29.22 33.03 -5.35
C GLU A 175 29.10 33.34 -6.86
N ILE A 176 28.99 34.61 -7.25
CA ILE A 176 28.81 35.04 -8.66
C ILE A 176 30.07 35.64 -9.29
N HIS A 177 31.18 35.77 -8.54
CA HIS A 177 32.41 36.45 -8.99
C HIS A 177 33.59 35.50 -9.23
N ALA A 178 33.34 34.24 -9.62
CA ALA A 178 34.41 33.26 -9.89
C ALA A 178 34.61 32.90 -11.38
N ASP A 179 33.81 33.44 -12.32
CA ASP A 179 33.88 33.02 -13.74
C ASP A 179 33.95 34.19 -14.73
N SER A 180 34.50 35.32 -14.30
CA SER A 180 34.75 36.46 -15.20
C SER A 180 36.05 37.15 -14.85
N GLN A 181 37.17 36.42 -14.97
CA GLN A 181 38.48 37.04 -15.03
C GLN A 181 39.47 36.24 -15.88
N SER A 182 40.13 36.97 -16.77
CA SER A 182 41.30 36.63 -17.59
C SER A 182 41.06 35.98 -18.96
N GLY A 183 41.09 36.86 -19.98
CA GLY A 183 41.21 36.56 -21.39
C GLY A 183 41.42 37.86 -22.16
N ASP A 184 42.36 38.68 -21.67
CA ASP A 184 42.87 39.86 -22.38
C ASP A 184 43.79 39.32 -23.49
N GLU A 185 43.29 39.25 -24.72
CA GLU A 185 44.14 39.00 -25.90
C GLU A 185 43.98 40.16 -26.88
N ASP A 186 45.06 40.92 -27.02
CA ASP A 186 45.25 42.04 -27.92
C ASP A 186 44.85 41.70 -29.36
N VAL A 187 43.95 42.51 -29.94
CA VAL A 187 43.58 42.43 -31.36
C VAL A 187 44.55 43.30 -32.17
N ASP A 188 45.51 42.67 -32.83
CA ASP A 188 46.39 43.29 -33.84
C ASP A 188 45.66 43.38 -35.21
N PRO A 189 45.41 44.57 -35.78
CA PRO A 189 44.63 44.74 -36.98
C PRO A 189 45.48 44.90 -38.24
N ASP A 190 46.43 44.00 -38.54
CA ASP A 190 47.04 44.00 -39.89
C ASP A 190 47.60 42.65 -40.35
N ARG A 191 46.73 41.70 -40.71
CA ARG A 191 47.17 40.57 -41.56
C ARG A 191 46.17 40.13 -42.62
N VAL A 192 46.50 40.58 -43.83
CA VAL A 192 45.98 40.27 -45.15
C VAL A 192 45.74 38.77 -45.39
N PHE A 193 44.56 38.45 -45.94
CA PHE A 193 44.14 37.13 -46.44
C PHE A 193 45.11 36.54 -47.49
N PRO A 194 45.12 35.20 -47.67
CA PRO A 194 44.42 34.72 -48.86
C PRO A 194 43.56 33.47 -48.62
N ALA A 195 42.51 33.41 -49.44
CA ALA A 195 41.52 32.36 -49.55
C ALA A 195 42.07 31.08 -50.21
N THR A 196 41.49 29.93 -49.84
CA THR A 196 41.00 28.84 -50.71
C THR A 196 40.22 27.86 -49.80
N GLU A 197 38.88 27.80 -49.86
CA GLU A 197 38.09 26.77 -50.57
C GLU A 197 38.53 25.33 -50.23
N ALA A 198 37.73 24.36 -49.79
CA ALA A 198 36.29 24.07 -49.80
C ALA A 198 36.01 23.15 -48.57
N SER A 199 34.81 22.77 -48.13
CA SER A 199 33.56 22.50 -48.82
C SER A 199 32.44 22.39 -47.76
N SER A 200 31.31 22.99 -48.04
CA SER A 200 30.04 22.97 -47.28
C SER A 200 29.22 21.68 -47.61
N PRO A 201 27.88 21.57 -47.42
CA PRO A 201 26.93 22.24 -46.51
C PRO A 201 25.84 21.30 -45.90
N SER A 202 24.92 21.94 -45.16
CA SER A 202 23.47 21.68 -45.02
C SER A 202 23.05 21.24 -43.61
N SER A 203 22.00 21.77 -43.00
CA SER A 203 20.78 22.44 -43.48
C SER A 203 20.22 23.34 -42.36
N GLY A 204 19.77 24.57 -42.66
CA GLY A 204 18.35 24.93 -42.76
C GLY A 204 17.85 25.65 -41.48
N GLN A 205 17.87 26.99 -41.39
CA GLN A 205 16.75 27.92 -41.66
C GLN A 205 15.39 27.48 -41.07
N LYS A 206 14.52 28.30 -40.44
CA LYS A 206 14.47 29.74 -40.11
C LYS A 206 13.12 29.99 -39.38
N ARG A 207 13.11 31.03 -38.53
CA ARG A 207 12.07 32.07 -38.32
C ARG A 207 10.85 31.81 -37.42
N GLY A 208 10.52 32.85 -36.64
CA GLY A 208 9.15 33.14 -36.17
C GLY A 208 9.06 34.11 -34.99
N VAL A 209 9.14 35.43 -35.24
CA VAL A 209 8.65 36.47 -34.32
C VAL A 209 7.13 36.49 -34.35
N LEU A 210 6.43 36.43 -33.20
CA LEU A 210 5.11 37.05 -33.05
C LEU A 210 4.86 37.55 -31.61
N SER A 211 4.43 38.81 -31.58
CA SER A 211 3.84 39.61 -30.51
C SER A 211 2.65 38.94 -29.82
N THR A 212 2.49 39.13 -28.50
CA THR A 212 1.19 39.50 -27.92
C THR A 212 1.35 40.30 -26.62
N LYS A 213 0.39 41.20 -26.46
CA LYS A 213 0.25 42.27 -25.48
C LYS A 213 -0.81 41.86 -24.47
N GLY A 214 -0.60 42.14 -23.18
CA GLY A 214 -1.69 42.54 -22.29
C GLY A 214 -2.01 41.68 -21.06
N ARG A 215 -1.69 42.27 -19.90
CA ARG A 215 -2.61 42.56 -18.78
C ARG A 215 -3.23 41.37 -18.04
N SER A 216 -2.72 41.10 -16.84
CA SER A 216 -3.52 40.53 -15.74
C SER A 216 -3.62 41.50 -14.56
N ARG A 217 -4.85 41.67 -14.08
CA ARG A 217 -5.29 42.68 -13.12
C ARG A 217 -4.96 42.24 -11.69
N LYS A 218 -4.60 43.21 -10.85
CA LYS A 218 -4.50 43.05 -9.40
C LYS A 218 -5.91 42.89 -8.81
N THR A 219 -6.16 41.85 -8.02
CA THR A 219 -7.36 41.73 -7.18
C THR A 219 -6.94 41.87 -5.72
N THR A 220 -7.46 42.90 -5.06
CA THR A 220 -7.29 43.20 -3.64
C THR A 220 -8.13 42.25 -2.79
N LYS A 221 -7.55 41.72 -1.71
CA LYS A 221 -8.21 40.88 -0.70
C LYS A 221 -9.18 41.74 0.11
N SER A 222 -10.46 41.40 0.08
CA SER A 222 -11.50 41.99 0.92
C SER A 222 -11.32 41.54 2.37
N GLU A 223 -11.18 42.50 3.26
CA GLU A 223 -11.38 42.40 4.70
C GLU A 223 -12.86 42.14 4.98
N LYS A 224 -13.18 41.23 5.91
CA LYS A 224 -14.52 41.15 6.50
C LYS A 224 -14.35 40.87 7.99
N MET A 225 -14.58 41.94 8.75
CA MET A 225 -14.63 41.95 10.21
C MET A 225 -15.85 41.15 10.68
N HIS A 226 -15.63 40.29 11.67
CA HIS A 226 -16.72 39.70 12.46
C HIS A 226 -17.28 40.76 13.40
N ALA A 227 -18.59 40.98 13.37
CA ALA A 227 -19.31 41.66 14.43
C ALA A 227 -20.13 40.63 15.21
N VAL A 228 -19.76 40.50 16.48
CA VAL A 228 -20.54 39.94 17.57
C VAL A 228 -21.78 40.80 17.78
N THR A 229 -22.96 40.18 17.89
CA THR A 229 -23.96 40.35 18.96
C THR A 229 -25.12 39.42 18.68
#